data_AF-A0AAW1IFL4-F1
#
_entry.id   AF-A0AAW1IFL4-F1
#
_cell.length_a   1.000
_cell.length_b   1.000
_cell.length_c   1.000
_cell.angle_alpha   90.00
_cell.angle_beta   90.00
_cell.angle_gamma   90.00
#
_symmetry.space_group_name_H-M   'P 1'
#
loop_
_entity.id
_entity.type
_entity.pdbx_description
1 polymer ?
#
loop_
_entity_poly.entity_id
_entity_poly.type
_entity_poly.pdbx_seq_one_letter_code
_entity_poly.pdbx_strand_id
1 'polypeptide(L)'
;MSPKEDELLLSELHDASRNLDNLVIFGDFNYPSLNWTNPAPSANDSAASLFMNMFLSTNLVQHINQLIHFRINNKPSTLDLRPSDAHLTSSVNFEPPIG
;
A
#
# COMPACT_ATOMS: atom_id res chain seq x y z
N MET A 1 -5.52 14.75 3.60
CA MET A 1 -4.09 15.10 3.75
C MET A 1 -3.81 16.21 2.76
N SER A 2 -2.95 17.18 3.08
CA SER A 2 -2.56 18.21 2.11
C SER A 2 -1.53 17.63 1.12
N PRO A 3 -1.47 18.10 -0.14
CA PRO A 3 -0.53 17.56 -1.14
C PRO A 3 0.93 17.56 -0.70
N LYS A 4 1.33 18.55 0.12
CA LYS A 4 2.69 18.66 0.65
C LYS A 4 3.02 17.58 1.68
N GLU A 5 2.04 17.18 2.49
CA GLU A 5 2.21 16.09 3.46
C GLU A 5 2.34 14.74 2.75
N ASP A 6 1.58 14.53 1.67
CA ASP A 6 1.68 13.32 0.84
C ASP A 6 3.08 13.20 0.21
N GLU A 7 3.62 14.29 -0.35
CA GLU A 7 4.97 14.31 -0.93
C GLU A 7 6.06 13.97 0.09
N LEU A 8 5.97 14.51 1.32
CA LEU A 8 6.92 14.22 2.40
C LEU A 8 6.84 12.74 2.80
N LEU A 9 5.64 12.21 3.00
CA LEU A 9 5.45 10.80 3.34
C LEU A 9 6.02 9.87 2.26
N LEU A 10 5.76 10.16 0.98
CA LEU A 10 6.29 9.35 -0.13
C LEU A 10 7.81 9.40 -0.20
N SER A 11 8.42 10.56 0.07
CA SER A 11 9.88 10.69 0.15
C SER A 11 10.45 9.86 1.29
N GLU A 12 9.86 9.93 2.48
CA GLU A 12 10.30 9.17 3.65
C GLU A 12 10.19 7.66 3.42
N LEU A 13 9.08 7.20 2.82
CA LEU A 13 8.89 5.79 2.46
C LEU A 13 9.91 5.30 1.45
N HIS A 14 10.18 6.12 0.42
CA HIS A 14 11.19 5.80 -0.59
C HIS A 14 12.58 5.73 0.05
N ASP A 15 12.96 6.69 0.89
CA ASP A 15 14.26 6.68 1.55
C ASP A 15 14.39 5.52 2.55
N ALA A 16 13.33 5.21 3.30
CA ALA A 16 13.29 4.05 4.18
C ALA A 16 13.50 2.75 3.40
N SER A 17 12.82 2.58 2.26
CA SER A 17 12.94 1.37 1.42
C SER A 17 14.36 1.12 0.90
N ARG A 18 15.19 2.16 0.79
CA ARG A 18 16.56 2.08 0.29
C ARG A 18 17.62 1.89 1.37
N ASN A 19 17.34 2.36 2.58
CA ASN A 19 18.33 2.46 3.64
C ASN A 19 18.10 1.49 4.80
N LEU A 20 16.89 0.94 4.93
CA LEU A 20 16.56 0.01 5.99
C LEU A 20 16.45 -1.41 5.45
N ASP A 21 17.35 -2.26 5.94
CA ASP A 21 17.17 -3.70 5.83
C ASP A 21 16.00 -4.12 6.73
N ASN A 22 15.20 -5.09 6.26
CA ASN A 22 14.07 -5.66 7.01
C ASN A 22 12.91 -4.68 7.28
N LEU A 23 12.59 -3.78 6.34
CA LEU A 23 11.50 -2.82 6.46
C LEU A 23 10.11 -3.48 6.34
N VAL A 24 9.22 -3.14 7.27
CA VAL A 24 7.79 -3.46 7.21
C VAL A 24 6.99 -2.19 7.45
N ILE A 25 6.10 -1.87 6.53
CA ILE A 25 5.22 -0.70 6.59
C ILE A 25 3.79 -1.19 6.84
N PHE A 26 3.07 -0.52 7.73
CA PHE A 26 1.66 -0.76 8.00
C PHE A 26 0.92 0.56 8.09
N GLY A 27 -0.25 0.63 7.47
CA GLY A 27 -1.11 1.80 7.59
C GLY A 27 -2.35 1.72 6.71
N ASP A 28 -3.32 2.58 7.02
CA ASP A 28 -4.43 2.90 6.14
C ASP A 28 -3.98 4.01 5.19
N PHE A 29 -3.64 3.64 3.96
CA PHE A 29 -3.18 4.58 2.93
C PHE A 29 -4.35 5.25 2.20
N ASN A 30 -5.56 4.72 2.37
CA ASN A 30 -6.79 5.27 1.82
C ASN A 30 -6.76 5.60 0.31
N TYR A 31 -6.17 4.71 -0.51
CA TYR A 31 -6.19 4.82 -1.98
C TYR A 31 -7.17 3.81 -2.61
N PRO A 32 -8.49 4.07 -2.62
CA PRO A 32 -9.51 3.11 -3.08
C PRO A 32 -9.43 2.80 -4.57
N SER A 33 -8.73 3.62 -5.36
CA SER A 33 -8.53 3.44 -6.79
C SER A 33 -7.41 2.46 -7.13
N LEU A 34 -6.55 2.09 -6.17
CA LEU A 34 -5.45 1.16 -6.42
C LEU A 34 -5.95 -0.27 -6.60
N ASN A 35 -5.40 -0.92 -7.62
CA ASN A 35 -5.63 -2.32 -7.91
C ASN A 35 -4.33 -3.12 -7.73
N TRP A 36 -4.21 -3.83 -6.61
CA TRP A 36 -3.03 -4.65 -6.32
C TRP A 36 -2.94 -5.93 -7.16
N THR A 37 -4.02 -6.34 -7.83
CA THR A 37 -3.97 -7.47 -8.78
C THR A 37 -3.30 -7.06 -10.10
N ASN A 38 -3.38 -5.78 -10.46
CA ASN A 38 -2.71 -5.21 -11.63
C ASN A 38 -2.09 -3.85 -11.26
N PRO A 39 -0.96 -3.85 -10.54
CA PRO A 39 -0.35 -2.64 -10.02
C PRO A 39 0.10 -1.73 -11.17
N ALA A 40 -0.59 -0.61 -11.34
CA ALA A 40 -0.28 0.38 -12.36
C ALA A 40 -0.72 1.78 -11.88
N PRO A 41 -0.02 2.84 -12.30
CA PRO A 41 -0.42 4.22 -11.99
C PRO A 41 -1.84 4.50 -12.50
N SER A 42 -2.67 5.13 -11.66
CA SER A 42 -4.02 5.52 -12.04
C SER A 42 -4.02 6.82 -12.85
N ALA A 43 -4.72 6.85 -13.99
CA ALA A 43 -4.87 8.07 -14.79
C ALA A 43 -5.82 9.09 -14.15
N ASN A 44 -6.72 8.64 -13.27
CA ASN A 44 -7.81 9.46 -12.72
C ASN A 44 -7.62 9.83 -11.24
N ASP A 45 -6.52 9.39 -10.62
CA ASP A 45 -6.22 9.62 -9.20
C ASP A 45 -4.72 9.92 -9.05
N SER A 46 -4.39 11.21 -8.95
CA SER A 46 -3.00 11.67 -8.94
C SER A 46 -2.25 11.22 -7.69
N ALA A 47 -2.91 11.18 -6.53
CA ALA A 47 -2.28 10.76 -5.28
C ALA A 47 -1.97 9.26 -5.30
N ALA A 48 -2.93 8.44 -5.73
CA ALA A 48 -2.72 7.00 -5.92
C ALA A 48 -1.65 6.72 -6.99
N SER A 49 -1.60 7.53 -8.06
CA SER A 49 -0.59 7.43 -9.11
C SER A 49 0.82 7.72 -8.61
N LEU A 50 1.00 8.79 -7.82
CA LEU A 50 2.28 9.13 -7.21
C LEU A 50 2.76 8.04 -6.26
N PHE A 51 1.87 7.54 -5.39
CA PHE A 51 2.17 6.44 -4.50
C PHE A 51 2.57 5.17 -5.27
N MET A 52 1.83 4.82 -6.32
CA MET A 52 2.12 3.62 -7.12
C MET A 52 3.45 3.74 -7.88
N ASN A 53 3.77 4.92 -8.41
CA ASN A 53 5.09 5.17 -9.03
C ASN A 53 6.23 4.99 -8.04
N MET A 54 6.08 5.54 -6.82
CA MET A 54 7.05 5.32 -5.75
C MET A 54 7.16 3.82 -5.43
N PHE A 55 6.04 3.15 -5.15
CA PHE A 55 6.01 1.73 -4.82
C PHE A 55 6.72 0.87 -5.88
N LEU A 56 6.41 1.06 -7.17
CA LEU A 56 7.03 0.34 -8.29
C LEU A 56 8.51 0.66 -8.49
N SER A 57 9.00 1.79 -7.97
CA SER A 57 10.42 2.15 -7.99
C SER A 57 11.23 1.55 -6.83
N THR A 58 10.57 0.93 -5.87
CA THR A 58 11.18 0.29 -4.70
C THR A 58 11.19 -1.24 -4.82
N ASN A 59 11.87 -1.92 -3.89
CA ASN A 59 11.82 -3.37 -3.71
C ASN A 59 10.69 -3.82 -2.75
N LEU A 60 9.76 -2.92 -2.41
CA LEU A 60 8.63 -3.24 -1.54
C LEU A 60 7.65 -4.19 -2.23
N VAL A 61 7.13 -5.14 -1.47
CA VAL A 61 6.12 -6.09 -1.91
C VAL A 61 4.87 -5.92 -1.06
N GLN A 62 3.71 -5.80 -1.69
CA GLN A 62 2.41 -5.77 -1.02
C GLN A 62 1.96 -7.21 -0.75
N HIS A 63 1.83 -7.55 0.53
CA HIS A 63 1.44 -8.90 0.93
C HIS A 63 -0.07 -9.08 1.13
N ILE A 64 -0.83 -7.98 1.20
CA ILE A 64 -2.28 -8.01 1.36
C ILE A 64 -2.96 -7.76 0.00
N ASN A 65 -3.33 -8.84 -0.67
CA ASN A 65 -4.03 -8.81 -1.96
C ASN A 65 -5.52 -9.19 -1.83
N GLN A 66 -5.99 -9.42 -0.61
CA GLN A 66 -7.38 -9.75 -0.31
C GLN A 66 -8.15 -8.50 0.08
N LEU A 67 -9.43 -8.43 -0.31
CA LEU A 67 -10.32 -7.36 0.13
C LEU A 67 -10.47 -7.43 1.65
N ILE A 68 -10.13 -6.34 2.34
CA ILE A 68 -10.14 -6.23 3.81
C ILE A 68 -11.10 -5.18 4.31
N HIS A 69 -11.56 -4.28 3.43
CA HIS A 69 -12.55 -3.28 3.76
C HIS A 69 -13.90 -3.62 3.14
N PHE A 70 -14.87 -4.01 3.98
CA PHE A 70 -16.26 -4.25 3.58
C PHE A 70 -17.17 -3.27 4.32
N ARG A 71 -17.66 -2.24 3.62
CA ARG A 71 -18.71 -1.34 4.14
C ARG A 71 -20.01 -1.56 3.39
N ILE A 72 -21.13 -1.54 4.11
CA ILE A 72 -22.47 -1.57 3.53
C ILE A 72 -22.57 -0.42 2.51
N ASN A 73 -22.97 -0.74 1.27
CA ASN A 73 -23.08 0.15 0.10
C ASN A 73 -21.77 0.66 -0.52
N ASN A 74 -20.59 0.13 -0.15
CA ASN A 74 -19.33 0.45 -0.81
C ASN A 74 -18.75 -0.76 -1.55
N LYS A 75 -18.03 -0.50 -2.64
CA LYS A 75 -17.20 -1.53 -3.29
C LYS A 75 -16.09 -1.95 -2.31
N PRO A 76 -15.88 -3.25 -2.08
CA PRO A 76 -14.78 -3.71 -1.26
C PRO A 76 -13.43 -3.19 -1.77
N SER A 77 -12.51 -2.91 -0.86
CA SER A 77 -11.18 -2.39 -1.20
C SER A 77 -10.08 -2.94 -0.30
N THR A 78 -8.87 -2.92 -0.84
CA THR A 78 -7.58 -3.22 -0.20
C THR A 78 -6.97 -1.91 0.31
N LEU A 79 -7.67 -1.26 1.24
CA LEU A 79 -7.28 0.06 1.78
C LEU A 79 -6.07 -0.03 2.73
N ASP A 80 -5.95 -1.13 3.48
CA ASP A 80 -4.79 -1.37 4.33
C ASP A 80 -3.66 -2.03 3.53
N LEU A 81 -2.50 -1.38 3.56
CA LEU A 81 -1.29 -1.89 2.91
C LEU A 81 -0.36 -2.48 3.96
N ARG A 82 0.23 -3.63 3.59
CA ARG A 82 1.41 -4.17 4.26
C ARG A 82 2.52 -4.36 3.24
N PRO A 83 3.20 -3.27 2.83
CA PRO A 83 4.44 -3.37 2.08
C PRO A 83 5.54 -3.89 3.01
N SER A 84 6.29 -4.91 2.57
CA SER A 84 7.55 -5.28 3.21
C SER A 84 8.61 -5.67 2.20
N ASP A 85 9.85 -5.81 2.65
CA ASP A 85 10.88 -6.52 1.87
C ASP A 85 10.37 -7.92 1.49
N ALA A 86 10.54 -8.29 0.21
CA ALA A 86 10.13 -9.56 -0.35
C ALA A 86 10.63 -10.79 0.44
N HIS A 87 11.77 -10.68 1.11
CA HIS A 87 12.40 -11.79 1.83
C HIS A 87 11.90 -11.97 3.27
N LEU A 88 11.13 -11.03 3.82
CA LEU A 88 10.70 -11.05 5.22
C LEU A 88 9.50 -11.93 5.51
N THR A 89 8.65 -12.18 4.51
CA THR A 89 7.38 -12.90 4.75
C THR A 89 7.14 -13.97 3.69
N SER A 90 7.13 -15.23 4.13
CA SER A 90 6.84 -16.40 3.28
C SER A 90 5.38 -16.84 3.36
N SER A 91 4.66 -16.47 4.43
CA SER A 91 3.26 -16.86 4.64
C SER A 91 2.53 -15.85 5.53
N VAL A 92 1.60 -15.08 4.95
CA VAL A 92 0.64 -14.26 5.72
C VAL A 92 -0.63 -15.09 5.92
N ASN A 93 -0.95 -15.40 7.18
CA ASN A 93 -2.22 -16.02 7.54
C ASN A 93 -3.28 -14.94 7.73
N PHE A 94 -4.41 -15.11 7.05
CA PHE A 94 -5.58 -14.25 7.19
C PHE A 94 -6.57 -14.94 8.13
N GLU A 95 -6.82 -14.32 9.28
CA GLU A 95 -7.84 -14.77 10.22
C GLU A 95 -9.12 -13.95 10.04
N PRO A 96 -10.30 -14.49 10.38
CA PRO A 96 -11.53 -13.72 10.40
C PRO A 96 -11.40 -12.48 11.30
N PRO A 97 -12.10 -11.37 10.97
CA PRO A 97 -12.15 -10.23 11.87
C PRO A 97 -12.71 -10.65 13.23
N ILE A 98 -12.18 -10.05 14.29
CA ILE A 98 -12.68 -10.23 15.65
C ILE A 98 -13.90 -9.32 15.80
N GLY A 99 -15.09 -9.80 15.42
CA GLY A 99 -16.32 -9.00 15.47
C GLY A 99 -17.51 -9.65 14.79
#